data_AF-A0A7S0SRH4-F1
#
_entry.id   AF-A0A7S0SRH4-F1
#
_cell.length_a   1.000
_cell.length_b   1.000
_cell.length_c   1.000
_cell.angle_alpha   90.00
_cell.angle_beta   90.00
_cell.angle_gamma   90.00
#
_symmetry.space_group_name_H-M   'P 1'
#
loop_
_entity.id
_entity.type
_entity.pdbx_description
1 polymer ?
#
loop_
_entity_poly.entity_id
_entity_poly.type
_entity_poly.pdbx_seq_one_letter_code
_entity_poly.pdbx_strand_id
1 'polypeptide(L)'
;SDDDLVDLSDCNNENIKQLGDRKNRYILSTSLDIDYKLPYWGEIRGLNGYKGKKPLVTRLSPKDHQTILVTSLLMHENTQRSRAEVKGIRYYTNQDLSLGQFLIENCFSIIRTGYRESSMLDQTLSFIHRPGRLDISVIRINENINTNATLDDSLSTKYSFHLPIYMSSFCKECNQIVTPDVLMSDETWKMSFGKFMEIFFYNTSSRCRTGGCNHILRDDQILIFTCENYQTKFNFIPNHPYAIYIRSSMLFP
;
A
#
# COMPACT_ATOMS: atom_id res chain seq x y z
N SER A 1 -42.82 23.60 -2.19
CA SER A 1 -42.00 24.80 -2.42
C SER A 1 -40.89 24.77 -1.41
N ASP A 2 -39.69 25.06 -1.89
CA ASP A 2 -38.49 25.42 -1.13
C ASP A 2 -37.61 24.23 -0.72
N ASP A 3 -36.91 23.71 -1.74
CA ASP A 3 -35.63 23.03 -1.60
C ASP A 3 -34.56 24.09 -1.24
N ASP A 4 -34.05 24.04 -0.02
CA ASP A 4 -32.88 24.81 0.41
C ASP A 4 -31.61 24.26 -0.27
N LEU A 5 -31.39 24.66 -1.52
CA LEU A 5 -30.11 24.57 -2.20
C LEU A 5 -29.15 25.58 -1.55
N VAL A 6 -28.27 25.09 -0.68
CA VAL A 6 -27.15 25.87 -0.16
C VAL A 6 -26.18 26.12 -1.32
N ASP A 7 -26.19 27.34 -1.84
CA ASP A 7 -25.25 27.81 -2.85
C ASP A 7 -23.87 28.01 -2.20
N LEU A 8 -22.94 27.09 -2.46
CA LEU A 8 -21.54 27.13 -2.01
C LEU A 8 -20.68 28.02 -2.92
N SER A 9 -21.26 29.08 -3.49
CA SER A 9 -20.59 29.95 -4.47
C SER A 9 -19.64 30.98 -3.87
N ASP A 10 -19.63 31.16 -2.54
CA ASP A 10 -18.81 32.18 -1.85
C ASP A 10 -17.58 31.63 -1.13
N CYS A 11 -16.70 30.97 -1.87
CA CYS A 11 -15.32 30.74 -1.45
C CYS A 11 -14.35 31.24 -2.53
N ASN A 12 -14.20 32.56 -2.66
CA ASN A 12 -13.09 33.18 -3.39
C ASN A 12 -11.78 32.98 -2.61
N ASN A 13 -11.44 31.72 -2.35
CA ASN A 13 -10.30 31.32 -1.56
C ASN A 13 -9.11 31.25 -2.53
N GLU A 14 -8.11 32.13 -2.35
CA GLU A 14 -6.90 32.14 -3.19
C GLU A 14 -6.22 30.76 -3.25
N ASN A 15 -6.37 29.98 -2.18
CA ASN A 15 -5.94 28.58 -2.10
C ASN A 15 -6.60 27.69 -3.16
N ILE A 16 -7.88 27.91 -3.52
CA ILE A 16 -8.58 27.16 -4.58
C ILE A 16 -7.98 27.48 -5.96
N LYS A 17 -7.60 28.73 -6.20
CA LYS A 17 -6.90 29.13 -7.44
C LYS A 17 -5.50 28.48 -7.50
N GLN A 18 -4.80 28.42 -6.37
CA GLN A 18 -3.49 27.75 -6.26
C GLN A 18 -3.59 26.22 -6.39
N LEU A 19 -4.66 25.59 -5.87
CA LEU A 19 -4.98 24.17 -6.05
C LEU A 19 -5.22 23.82 -7.53
N GLY A 20 -5.77 24.78 -8.29
CA GLY A 20 -6.00 24.68 -9.73
C GLY A 20 -4.72 24.59 -10.57
N ASP A 21 -3.64 25.22 -10.14
CA ASP A 21 -2.35 25.18 -10.84
C ASP A 21 -1.47 24.05 -10.31
N ARG A 22 -1.16 23.08 -11.17
CA ARG A 22 -0.29 21.93 -10.86
C ARG A 22 1.09 22.36 -10.34
N LYS A 23 1.60 23.51 -10.79
CA LYS A 23 2.88 24.04 -10.31
C LYS A 23 2.77 24.65 -8.92
N ASN A 24 1.66 25.24 -8.52
CA ASN A 24 1.57 25.89 -7.20
C ASN A 24 1.09 24.92 -6.11
N ARG A 25 0.51 23.78 -6.49
CA ARG A 25 -0.03 22.80 -5.54
C ARG A 25 1.00 22.19 -4.59
N TYR A 26 2.28 22.08 -4.97
CA TYR A 26 3.30 21.53 -4.04
C TYR A 26 3.58 22.46 -2.85
N ILE A 27 3.17 23.72 -2.94
CA ILE A 27 3.31 24.74 -1.89
C ILE A 27 2.20 24.57 -0.83
N LEU A 28 1.14 23.83 -1.17
CA LEU A 28 0.01 23.56 -0.30
C LEU A 28 0.19 22.20 0.38
N SER A 29 -0.07 22.11 1.68
CA SER A 29 -0.11 20.83 2.39
C SER A 29 -1.34 20.05 1.92
N THR A 30 -1.16 19.07 1.03
CA THR A 30 -2.22 18.10 0.74
C THR A 30 -2.37 17.23 1.97
N SER A 31 -3.41 17.48 2.77
CA SER A 31 -3.82 16.58 3.84
C SER A 31 -3.97 15.16 3.29
N LEU A 32 -3.82 14.18 4.17
CA LEU A 32 -3.88 12.73 3.89
C LEU A 32 -5.17 12.25 3.19
N ASP A 33 -6.14 13.14 3.03
CA ASP A 33 -7.32 12.97 2.23
C ASP A 33 -7.09 13.61 0.86
N ILE A 34 -7.18 12.76 -0.17
CA ILE A 34 -7.32 13.14 -1.56
C ILE A 34 -8.43 14.19 -1.66
N ASP A 35 -8.03 15.47 -1.75
CA ASP A 35 -8.94 16.61 -1.67
C ASP A 35 -10.05 16.49 -2.72
N TYR A 36 -11.23 17.05 -2.44
CA TYR A 36 -12.31 17.07 -3.42
C TYR A 36 -11.84 17.73 -4.74
N LYS A 37 -11.88 16.95 -5.84
CA LYS A 37 -11.37 17.27 -7.20
C LYS A 37 -9.85 17.11 -7.43
N LEU A 38 -9.08 16.62 -6.46
CA LEU A 38 -7.63 16.40 -6.58
C LEU A 38 -7.20 15.04 -6.02
N PRO A 39 -6.14 14.42 -6.56
CA PRO A 39 -5.37 14.86 -7.71
C PRO A 39 -6.19 14.76 -8.99
N TYR A 40 -5.82 15.57 -10.00
CA TYR A 40 -6.53 15.53 -11.28
C TYR A 40 -6.33 14.19 -11.96
N TRP A 41 -7.25 13.83 -12.84
CA TRP A 41 -7.21 12.56 -13.57
C TRP A 41 -5.83 12.24 -14.19
N GLY A 42 -5.20 13.22 -14.82
CA GLY A 42 -3.88 13.06 -15.47
C GLY A 42 -2.68 13.02 -14.50
N GLU A 43 -2.92 13.14 -13.20
CA GLU A 43 -1.89 13.08 -12.15
C GLU A 43 -1.91 11.76 -11.40
N ILE A 44 -3.01 11.00 -11.49
CA ILE A 44 -3.14 9.68 -10.89
C ILE A 44 -2.44 8.65 -11.79
N ARG A 45 -1.40 8.01 -11.26
CA ARG A 45 -0.77 6.87 -11.96
C ARG A 45 -1.63 5.61 -11.82
N GLY A 46 -1.64 4.78 -12.86
CA GLY A 46 -2.38 3.50 -12.85
C GLY A 46 -3.80 3.59 -13.40
N LEU A 47 -4.34 4.79 -13.61
CA LEU A 47 -5.68 4.97 -14.13
C LEU A 47 -5.75 5.36 -15.62
N ASN A 48 -4.62 5.59 -16.30
CA ASN A 48 -4.55 6.00 -17.71
C ASN A 48 -5.55 5.25 -18.62
N GLY A 49 -6.54 5.96 -19.17
CA GLY A 49 -7.54 5.44 -20.11
C GLY A 49 -9.00 5.64 -19.70
N TYR A 50 -9.29 5.88 -18.42
CA TYR A 50 -10.66 6.18 -17.99
C TYR A 50 -10.97 7.68 -18.15
N LYS A 51 -11.70 8.02 -19.21
CA LYS A 51 -12.26 9.37 -19.35
C LYS A 51 -13.43 9.49 -18.39
N GLY A 52 -13.16 9.92 -17.15
CA GLY A 52 -14.23 10.25 -16.21
C GLY A 52 -15.11 11.33 -16.83
N LYS A 53 -16.30 10.94 -17.32
CA LYS A 53 -17.35 11.92 -17.61
C LYS A 53 -17.60 12.64 -16.29
N LYS A 54 -17.52 13.97 -16.23
CA LYS A 54 -17.97 14.73 -15.05
C LYS A 54 -19.49 14.57 -14.95
N PRO A 55 -20.07 13.94 -13.91
CA PRO A 55 -21.51 13.95 -13.76
C PRO A 55 -21.81 14.73 -12.49
N LEU A 56 -22.54 15.83 -12.65
CA LEU A 56 -23.01 16.62 -11.51
C LEU A 56 -23.91 15.82 -10.57
N VAL A 57 -24.49 14.68 -11.01
CA VAL A 57 -25.04 13.62 -10.17
C VAL A 57 -25.01 12.31 -10.98
N THR A 58 -24.15 11.35 -10.64
CA THR A 58 -24.21 9.98 -11.18
C THR A 58 -24.91 9.08 -10.19
N ARG A 59 -25.87 8.27 -10.65
CA ARG A 59 -26.36 7.11 -9.91
C ARG A 59 -25.17 6.26 -9.50
N LEU A 60 -24.96 6.10 -8.19
CA LEU A 60 -23.93 5.24 -7.63
C LEU A 60 -24.17 3.81 -8.13
N SER A 61 -23.20 3.24 -8.83
CA SER A 61 -23.18 1.84 -9.22
C SER A 61 -22.41 1.05 -8.17
N PRO A 62 -22.82 -0.20 -7.85
CA PRO A 62 -22.00 -1.11 -7.08
C PRO A 62 -20.64 -1.44 -7.71
N LYS A 63 -20.33 -0.97 -8.92
CA LYS A 63 -19.00 -1.10 -9.54
C LYS A 63 -18.10 0.10 -9.29
N ASP A 64 -18.62 1.18 -8.70
CA ASP A 64 -17.88 2.42 -8.49
C ASP A 64 -16.89 2.34 -7.30
N HIS A 65 -17.02 1.33 -6.43
CA HIS A 65 -16.11 1.08 -5.30
C HIS A 65 -14.95 0.13 -5.64
N GLN A 66 -14.62 -0.05 -6.92
CA GLN A 66 -13.60 -1.00 -7.38
C GLN A 66 -12.19 -0.40 -7.50
N THR A 67 -11.91 0.68 -6.79
CA THR A 67 -10.62 1.38 -6.84
C THR A 67 -10.15 1.82 -5.46
N ILE A 68 -8.86 1.65 -5.19
CA ILE A 68 -8.17 2.31 -4.08
C ILE A 68 -7.20 3.34 -4.64
N LEU A 69 -7.16 4.51 -4.02
CA LEU A 69 -6.15 5.52 -4.26
C LEU A 69 -5.18 5.50 -3.08
N VAL A 70 -3.89 5.32 -3.34
CA VAL A 70 -2.84 5.30 -2.33
C VAL A 70 -1.67 6.19 -2.74
N THR A 71 -1.02 6.79 -1.76
CA THR A 71 0.24 7.51 -1.98
C THR A 71 1.39 6.53 -1.80
N SER A 72 2.17 6.32 -2.86
CA SER A 72 3.32 5.41 -2.88
C SER A 72 4.62 6.19 -2.73
N LEU A 73 5.48 5.72 -1.84
CA LEU A 73 6.74 6.35 -1.45
C LEU A 73 7.83 5.29 -1.32
N LEU A 74 9.05 5.63 -1.72
CA LEU A 74 10.23 4.80 -1.48
C LEU A 74 11.08 5.45 -0.40
N MET A 75 11.37 4.70 0.66
CA MET A 75 12.11 5.12 1.83
C MET A 75 13.40 4.30 2.00
N HIS A 76 14.46 4.91 2.52
CA HIS A 76 15.71 4.24 2.93
C HIS A 76 16.15 4.86 4.25
N GLU A 77 16.35 4.07 5.31
CA GLU A 77 16.76 4.57 6.64
C GLU A 77 15.94 5.80 7.10
N ASN A 78 14.62 5.75 6.94
CA ASN A 78 13.68 6.85 7.23
C ASN A 78 13.80 8.12 6.36
N THR A 79 14.64 8.11 5.32
CA THR A 79 14.73 9.20 4.33
C THR A 79 13.96 8.86 3.05
N GLN A 80 13.26 9.84 2.49
CA GLN A 80 12.51 9.68 1.25
C GLN A 80 13.47 9.70 0.05
N ARG A 81 13.47 8.63 -0.75
CA ARG A 81 14.32 8.48 -1.95
C ARG A 81 13.64 8.91 -3.24
N SER A 82 12.33 8.76 -3.32
CA SER A 82 11.54 9.08 -4.52
C SER A 82 10.40 10.04 -4.19
N ARG A 83 9.97 10.81 -5.18
CA ARG A 83 8.79 11.67 -5.05
C ARG A 83 7.55 10.82 -4.70
N ALA A 84 6.69 11.34 -3.83
CA ALA A 84 5.40 10.75 -3.53
C ALA A 84 4.53 10.68 -4.80
N GLU A 85 4.01 9.51 -5.14
CA GLU A 85 3.13 9.31 -6.28
C GLU A 85 1.77 8.79 -5.85
N VAL A 86 0.69 9.44 -6.26
CA VAL A 86 -0.66 8.93 -6.05
C VAL A 86 -0.95 7.88 -7.11
N LYS A 87 -1.14 6.64 -6.67
CA LYS A 87 -1.49 5.48 -7.49
C LYS A 87 -2.96 5.14 -7.29
N GLY A 88 -3.70 5.05 -8.39
CA GLY A 88 -5.02 4.48 -8.40
C GLY A 88 -4.96 3.05 -8.92
N ILE A 89 -5.37 2.11 -8.07
CA ILE A 89 -5.36 0.68 -8.38
C ILE A 89 -6.82 0.24 -8.51
N ARG A 90 -7.17 -0.29 -9.68
CA ARG A 90 -8.52 -0.78 -9.98
C ARG A 90 -8.56 -2.30 -9.87
N TYR A 91 -9.29 -2.78 -8.88
CA TYR A 91 -9.27 -4.19 -8.47
C TYR A 91 -9.60 -5.14 -9.61
N TYR A 92 -8.81 -6.20 -9.75
CA TYR A 92 -9.06 -7.27 -10.72
C TYR A 92 -9.18 -6.78 -12.17
N THR A 93 -8.42 -5.75 -12.52
CA THR A 93 -8.29 -5.27 -13.90
C THR A 93 -6.86 -5.31 -14.36
N ASN A 94 -6.63 -5.12 -15.67
CA ASN A 94 -5.30 -5.16 -16.26
C ASN A 94 -4.35 -4.06 -15.76
N GLN A 95 -4.85 -3.10 -14.96
CA GLN A 95 -4.07 -2.04 -14.31
C GLN A 95 -3.63 -2.42 -12.89
N ASP A 96 -4.03 -3.60 -12.41
CA ASP A 96 -3.73 -4.13 -11.10
C ASP A 96 -2.87 -5.39 -11.24
N LEU A 97 -2.13 -5.70 -10.18
CA LEU A 97 -1.30 -6.91 -10.10
C LEU A 97 -1.97 -7.89 -9.14
N SER A 98 -1.73 -9.19 -9.32
CA SER A 98 -2.04 -10.13 -8.24
C SER A 98 -1.04 -9.96 -7.09
N LEU A 99 -1.42 -10.32 -5.87
CA LEU A 99 -0.53 -10.28 -4.70
C LEU A 99 0.73 -11.11 -4.96
N GLY A 100 0.58 -12.32 -5.50
CA GLY A 100 1.70 -13.20 -5.83
C GLY A 100 2.63 -12.58 -6.88
N GLN A 101 2.07 -12.00 -7.94
CA GLN A 101 2.85 -11.31 -8.97
C GLN A 101 3.60 -10.10 -8.40
N PHE A 102 2.94 -9.30 -7.55
CA PHE A 102 3.58 -8.18 -6.87
C PHE A 102 4.79 -8.64 -6.03
N LEU A 103 4.63 -9.70 -5.23
CA LEU A 103 5.71 -10.23 -4.40
C LEU A 103 6.89 -10.72 -5.24
N ILE A 104 6.66 -11.49 -6.30
CA ILE A 104 7.73 -12.02 -7.14
C ILE A 104 8.45 -10.90 -7.91
N GLU A 105 7.69 -9.99 -8.52
CA GLU A 105 8.26 -8.96 -9.40
C GLU A 105 8.88 -7.78 -8.65
N ASN A 106 8.28 -7.35 -7.53
CA ASN A 106 8.70 -6.14 -6.81
C ASN A 106 9.48 -6.45 -5.54
N CYS A 107 9.19 -7.54 -4.85
CA CYS A 107 9.82 -7.83 -3.56
C CYS A 107 10.99 -8.80 -3.70
N PHE A 108 10.80 -9.91 -4.39
CA PHE A 108 11.84 -10.94 -4.51
C PHE A 108 12.73 -10.77 -5.75
N SER A 109 12.25 -10.07 -6.78
CA SER A 109 12.96 -9.82 -8.05
C SER A 109 13.44 -11.10 -8.78
N ILE A 110 12.85 -12.26 -8.47
CA ILE A 110 13.35 -13.59 -8.88
C ILE A 110 13.34 -13.76 -10.43
N ILE A 111 12.50 -13.02 -11.14
CA ILE A 111 12.34 -13.14 -12.59
C ILE A 111 13.45 -12.42 -13.38
N ARG A 112 14.25 -11.54 -12.76
CA ARG A 112 15.23 -10.72 -13.50
C ARG A 112 16.63 -11.33 -13.52
N THR A 113 16.78 -12.41 -14.27
CA THR A 113 18.04 -12.86 -14.90
C THR A 113 19.28 -12.89 -13.98
N GLY A 114 19.52 -14.02 -13.33
CA GLY A 114 20.84 -14.55 -12.93
C GLY A 114 21.67 -13.82 -11.85
N TYR A 115 21.61 -12.50 -11.72
CA TYR A 115 22.52 -11.72 -10.87
C TYR A 115 21.96 -10.35 -10.44
N ARG A 116 20.63 -10.21 -10.31
CA ARG A 116 20.05 -8.98 -9.77
C ARG A 116 19.47 -9.23 -8.39
N GLU A 117 20.20 -8.71 -7.40
CA GLU A 117 19.69 -8.50 -6.05
C GLU A 117 18.37 -7.72 -6.12
N SER A 118 17.45 -8.02 -5.19
CA SER A 118 16.18 -7.32 -5.16
C SER A 118 16.42 -5.82 -4.98
N SER A 119 15.85 -5.01 -5.87
CA SER A 119 15.98 -3.55 -5.78
C SER A 119 15.36 -2.97 -4.50
N MET A 120 14.56 -3.78 -3.80
CA MET A 120 13.95 -3.46 -2.52
C MET A 120 14.81 -3.82 -1.30
N LEU A 121 15.97 -4.46 -1.48
CA LEU A 121 16.91 -4.64 -0.38
C LEU A 121 17.35 -3.27 0.14
N ASP A 122 17.35 -3.12 1.46
CA ASP A 122 17.61 -1.87 2.19
C ASP A 122 16.63 -0.71 1.92
N GLN A 123 15.58 -0.96 1.15
CA GLN A 123 14.53 0.01 0.86
C GLN A 123 13.20 -0.44 1.46
N THR A 124 12.37 0.53 1.82
CA THR A 124 11.01 0.30 2.29
C THR A 124 10.05 1.00 1.33
N LEU A 125 9.16 0.23 0.72
CA LEU A 125 8.09 0.73 -0.12
C LEU A 125 6.89 0.99 0.79
N SER A 126 6.57 2.27 0.95
CA SER A 126 5.48 2.71 1.80
C SER A 126 4.26 3.07 0.96
N PHE A 127 3.11 2.51 1.32
CA PHE A 127 1.81 2.93 0.82
C PHE A 127 1.06 3.66 1.93
N ILE A 128 0.75 4.92 1.70
CA ILE A 128 -0.02 5.74 2.64
C ILE A 128 -1.45 5.83 2.14
N HIS A 129 -2.37 5.55 3.04
CA HIS A 129 -3.79 5.76 2.87
C HIS A 129 -4.39 6.37 4.14
N ARG A 130 -5.61 6.89 4.08
CA ARG A 130 -6.26 7.60 5.20
C ARG A 130 -6.01 6.99 6.60
N PRO A 131 -6.25 5.68 6.85
CA PRO A 131 -6.09 5.13 8.20
C PRO A 131 -4.64 4.95 8.65
N GLY A 132 -3.65 4.98 7.75
CA GLY A 132 -2.27 4.73 8.11
C GLY A 132 -1.33 4.49 6.94
N ARG A 133 -0.12 4.06 7.27
CA ARG A 133 0.94 3.70 6.34
C ARG A 133 1.20 2.21 6.40
N LEU A 134 1.26 1.57 5.24
CA LEU A 134 1.72 0.20 5.05
C LEU A 134 3.15 0.22 4.54
N ASP A 135 4.08 -0.25 5.37
CA ASP A 135 5.49 -0.36 5.04
C ASP A 135 5.81 -1.79 4.57
N ILE A 136 6.38 -1.91 3.37
CA ILE A 136 6.82 -3.16 2.78
C ILE A 136 8.35 -3.14 2.69
N SER A 137 9.00 -4.03 3.44
CA SER A 137 10.45 -4.17 3.43
C SER A 137 10.86 -5.59 3.05
N VAL A 138 12.01 -5.72 2.41
CA VAL A 138 12.58 -7.00 1.99
C VAL A 138 13.90 -7.20 2.70
N ILE A 139 14.07 -8.37 3.31
CA ILE A 139 15.33 -8.78 3.90
C ILE A 139 15.81 -10.08 3.26
N ARG A 140 17.13 -10.22 3.14
CA ARG A 140 17.76 -11.48 2.77
C ARG A 140 17.95 -12.31 4.03
N ILE A 141 17.47 -13.55 4.00
CA ILE A 141 17.76 -14.54 5.02
C ILE A 141 19.14 -15.10 4.65
N ASN A 142 20.17 -14.69 5.37
CA ASN A 142 21.50 -15.29 5.22
C ASN A 142 21.44 -16.68 5.84
N GLU A 143 21.42 -17.71 5.01
CA GLU A 143 21.56 -19.10 5.46
C GLU A 143 22.93 -19.27 6.10
N ASN A 144 22.99 -19.38 7.42
CA ASN A 144 24.13 -19.98 8.10
C ASN A 144 23.96 -21.52 8.09
N ILE A 145 23.65 -22.07 6.92
CA ILE A 145 23.44 -23.51 6.73
C ILE A 145 24.43 -23.98 5.68
N ASN A 146 25.50 -24.60 6.18
CA ASN A 146 26.28 -25.56 5.42
C ASN A 146 25.37 -26.71 5.01
N THR A 147 24.67 -26.59 3.89
CA THR A 147 24.14 -27.75 3.19
C THR A 147 24.78 -27.80 1.82
N ASN A 148 25.75 -28.70 1.71
CA ASN A 148 26.19 -29.31 0.45
C ASN A 148 25.01 -30.09 -0.16
N ALA A 149 23.93 -29.40 -0.51
CA ALA A 149 22.87 -29.91 -1.34
C ALA A 149 23.07 -29.27 -2.70
N THR A 150 23.84 -29.94 -3.55
CA THR A 150 23.85 -29.71 -4.99
C THR A 150 22.43 -29.94 -5.49
N LEU A 151 21.62 -28.88 -5.51
CA LEU A 151 20.34 -28.87 -6.19
C LEU A 151 20.66 -28.83 -7.69
N ASP A 152 20.26 -29.90 -8.37
CA ASP A 152 20.34 -30.09 -9.81
C ASP A 152 19.69 -28.89 -10.53
N ASP A 153 20.53 -28.08 -11.17
CA ASP A 153 20.24 -26.80 -11.84
C ASP A 153 19.44 -26.96 -13.16
N SER A 154 18.73 -28.07 -13.33
CA SER A 154 18.03 -28.41 -14.58
C SER A 154 16.51 -28.21 -14.53
N LEU A 155 15.93 -27.92 -13.36
CA LEU A 155 14.48 -27.72 -13.18
C LEU A 155 14.04 -26.26 -12.92
N SER A 156 14.98 -25.34 -12.66
CA SER A 156 14.68 -23.93 -12.32
C SER A 156 14.14 -23.10 -13.50
N THR A 157 14.28 -23.60 -14.74
CA THR A 157 13.98 -22.84 -15.96
C THR A 157 12.56 -23.05 -16.50
N LYS A 158 11.74 -23.94 -15.93
CA LYS A 158 10.45 -24.32 -16.56
C LYS A 158 9.21 -23.67 -15.94
N TYR A 159 9.26 -23.18 -14.71
CA TYR A 159 8.10 -22.57 -14.03
C TYR A 159 8.49 -21.39 -13.11
N SER A 160 9.16 -20.35 -13.66
CA SER A 160 9.63 -19.18 -12.88
C SER A 160 8.53 -18.33 -12.22
N PHE A 161 7.25 -18.58 -12.48
CA PHE A 161 6.12 -17.88 -11.83
C PHE A 161 5.51 -18.65 -10.65
N HIS A 162 5.99 -19.85 -10.34
CA HIS A 162 5.33 -20.77 -9.40
C HIS A 162 6.22 -21.19 -8.22
N LEU A 163 7.20 -20.35 -7.86
CA LEU A 163 7.99 -20.58 -6.65
C LEU A 163 7.08 -20.55 -5.42
N PRO A 164 7.26 -21.48 -4.47
CA PRO A 164 6.41 -21.57 -3.29
C PRO A 164 6.65 -20.35 -2.39
N ILE A 165 5.59 -19.56 -2.19
CA ILE A 165 5.60 -18.45 -1.24
C ILE A 165 4.94 -18.94 0.04
N TYR A 166 5.66 -18.86 1.16
CA TYR A 166 5.13 -19.18 2.48
C TYR A 166 4.66 -17.90 3.17
N MET A 167 3.57 -18.01 3.94
CA MET A 167 2.99 -16.93 4.72
C MET A 167 3.09 -17.25 6.20
N SER A 168 3.53 -16.28 6.99
CA SER A 168 3.45 -16.33 8.45
C SER A 168 3.18 -14.95 9.02
N SER A 169 2.87 -14.88 10.31
CA SER A 169 2.55 -13.63 11.01
C SER A 169 3.36 -13.56 12.29
N PHE A 170 4.01 -12.44 12.50
CA PHE A 170 4.71 -12.10 13.73
C PHE A 170 3.90 -11.07 14.51
N CYS A 171 3.62 -11.32 15.78
CA CYS A 171 2.91 -10.36 16.62
C CYS A 171 3.91 -9.50 17.39
N LYS A 172 3.79 -8.17 17.24
CA LYS A 172 4.60 -7.16 17.92
C LYS A 172 4.38 -7.17 19.44
N GLU A 173 3.14 -7.32 19.87
CA GLU A 173 2.76 -7.38 21.29
C GLU A 173 3.21 -8.67 21.98
N CYS A 174 3.05 -9.83 21.33
CA CYS A 174 3.51 -11.10 21.88
C CYS A 174 5.02 -11.34 21.67
N ASN A 175 5.66 -10.54 20.82
CA ASN A 175 7.06 -10.68 20.40
C ASN A 175 7.42 -12.10 19.90
N GLN A 176 6.50 -12.74 19.16
CA GLN A 176 6.70 -14.09 18.64
C GLN A 176 5.95 -14.32 17.32
N ILE A 177 6.37 -15.36 16.59
CA ILE A 177 5.63 -15.89 15.44
C ILE A 177 4.36 -16.57 15.96
N VAL A 178 3.19 -16.12 15.50
CA VAL A 178 1.87 -16.56 16.00
C VAL A 178 1.15 -17.51 15.05
N THR A 179 1.57 -17.57 13.78
CA THR A 179 1.10 -18.54 12.80
C THR A 179 2.28 -19.32 12.24
N PRO A 180 2.15 -20.64 12.02
CA PRO A 180 3.18 -21.41 11.33
C PRO A 180 3.37 -20.90 9.89
N ASP A 181 4.49 -21.26 9.27
CA ASP A 181 4.69 -21.02 7.84
C ASP A 181 3.74 -21.91 7.04
N VAL A 182 2.79 -21.28 6.34
CA VAL A 182 1.78 -21.96 5.51
C VAL A 182 2.01 -21.57 4.06
N LEU A 183 1.98 -22.55 3.16
CA LEU A 183 2.06 -22.28 1.73
C LEU A 183 0.89 -21.38 1.30
N MET A 184 1.19 -20.31 0.58
CA MET A 184 0.20 -19.39 0.03
C MET A 184 -0.75 -20.15 -0.89
N SER A 185 -2.06 -20.02 -0.67
CA SER A 185 -3.06 -20.65 -1.52
C SER A 185 -3.15 -19.97 -2.88
N ASP A 186 -3.63 -20.70 -3.89
CA ASP A 186 -3.88 -20.19 -5.24
C ASP A 186 -4.80 -18.96 -5.24
N GLU A 187 -5.84 -18.96 -4.40
CA GLU A 187 -6.77 -17.84 -4.28
C GLU A 187 -6.07 -16.60 -3.72
N THR A 188 -5.20 -16.79 -2.73
CA THR A 188 -4.43 -15.71 -2.10
C THR A 188 -3.41 -15.14 -3.08
N TRP A 189 -2.73 -16.02 -3.85
CA TRP A 189 -1.78 -15.61 -4.88
C TRP A 189 -2.46 -14.78 -5.97
N LYS A 190 -3.66 -15.19 -6.41
CA LYS A 190 -4.46 -14.54 -7.47
C LYS A 190 -5.26 -13.33 -6.98
N MET A 191 -5.29 -13.04 -5.68
CA MET A 191 -5.99 -11.89 -5.13
C MET A 191 -5.43 -10.58 -5.70
N SER A 192 -6.30 -9.66 -6.07
CA SER A 192 -5.96 -8.29 -6.44
C SER A 192 -5.09 -7.64 -5.36
N PHE A 193 -3.93 -7.09 -5.74
CA PHE A 193 -3.06 -6.37 -4.82
C PHE A 193 -3.74 -5.13 -4.27
N GLY A 194 -4.47 -4.39 -5.12
CA GLY A 194 -5.30 -3.27 -4.67
C GLY A 194 -6.34 -3.67 -3.62
N LYS A 195 -7.03 -4.81 -3.83
CA LYS A 195 -8.03 -5.32 -2.88
C LYS A 195 -7.38 -5.80 -1.59
N PHE A 196 -6.24 -6.45 -1.68
CA PHE A 196 -5.44 -6.85 -0.52
C PHE A 196 -5.08 -5.63 0.34
N MET A 197 -4.59 -4.54 -0.27
CA MET A 197 -4.29 -3.30 0.47
C MET A 197 -5.55 -2.71 1.11
N GLU A 198 -6.68 -2.65 0.40
CA GLU A 198 -7.94 -2.14 0.95
C GLU A 198 -8.33 -2.90 2.22
N ILE A 199 -8.29 -4.24 2.18
CA ILE A 199 -8.54 -5.09 3.33
C ILE A 199 -7.52 -4.77 4.44
N PHE A 200 -6.24 -4.68 4.10
CA PHE A 200 -5.18 -4.38 5.08
C PHE A 200 -5.43 -3.04 5.79
N PHE A 201 -5.83 -1.99 5.08
CA PHE A 201 -6.08 -0.67 5.65
C PHE A 201 -7.33 -0.62 6.53
N TYR A 202 -8.43 -1.25 6.11
CA TYR A 202 -9.72 -1.08 6.77
C TYR A 202 -10.13 -2.21 7.72
N ASN A 203 -9.37 -3.31 7.78
CA ASN A 203 -9.67 -4.42 8.68
C ASN A 203 -9.25 -4.13 10.13
N THR A 204 -10.06 -3.35 10.83
CA THR A 204 -9.84 -2.97 12.25
C THR A 204 -10.27 -4.06 13.25
N SER A 205 -11.09 -5.02 12.82
CA SER A 205 -11.81 -5.92 13.73
C SER A 205 -11.24 -7.33 13.80
N SER A 206 -10.44 -7.73 12.79
CA SER A 206 -9.87 -9.08 12.77
C SER A 206 -8.78 -9.23 13.83
N ARG A 207 -8.89 -10.30 14.61
CA ARG A 207 -7.95 -10.67 15.65
C ARG A 207 -7.30 -12.00 15.34
N CYS A 208 -6.08 -12.17 15.83
CA CYS A 208 -5.42 -13.47 15.83
C CYS A 208 -6.20 -14.47 16.67
N ARG A 209 -6.12 -15.74 16.29
CA ARG A 209 -6.75 -16.86 17.01
C ARG A 209 -5.82 -18.07 17.14
N THR A 210 -4.53 -17.85 16.88
CA THR A 210 -3.50 -18.90 16.78
C THR A 210 -2.32 -18.51 17.66
N GLY A 211 -1.54 -19.50 18.13
CA GLY A 211 -0.33 -19.24 18.91
C GLY A 211 -0.57 -18.53 20.25
N GLY A 212 -1.78 -18.65 20.82
CA GLY A 212 -2.17 -17.97 22.06
C GLY A 212 -2.34 -16.46 21.94
N CYS A 213 -2.33 -15.90 20.72
CA CYS A 213 -2.47 -14.47 20.47
C CYS A 213 -3.93 -14.09 20.17
N ASN A 214 -4.39 -12.94 20.70
CA ASN A 214 -5.70 -12.35 20.45
C ASN A 214 -5.61 -10.86 20.03
N HIS A 215 -4.43 -10.43 19.60
CA HIS A 215 -4.15 -9.07 19.17
C HIS A 215 -4.70 -8.79 17.76
N ILE A 216 -4.83 -7.51 17.41
CA ILE A 216 -5.43 -7.07 16.14
C ILE A 216 -4.46 -7.38 15.00
N LEU A 217 -4.93 -8.08 13.97
CA LEU A 217 -4.08 -8.52 12.86
C LEU A 217 -3.40 -7.33 12.16
N ARG A 218 -4.16 -6.26 11.92
CA ARG A 218 -3.66 -5.08 11.21
C ARG A 218 -2.63 -4.32 12.04
N ASP A 219 -2.99 -3.95 13.27
CA ASP A 219 -2.21 -2.99 14.05
C ASP A 219 -1.03 -3.64 14.79
N ASP A 220 -1.21 -4.88 15.24
CA ASP A 220 -0.28 -5.54 16.16
C ASP A 220 0.55 -6.62 15.48
N GLN A 221 0.31 -6.95 14.20
CA GLN A 221 1.04 -8.00 13.49
C GLN A 221 1.77 -7.49 12.25
N ILE A 222 2.85 -8.20 11.94
CA ILE A 222 3.62 -8.07 10.72
C ILE A 222 3.34 -9.33 9.91
N LEU A 223 2.75 -9.14 8.72
CA LEU A 223 2.54 -10.24 7.79
C LEU A 223 3.84 -10.47 7.02
N ILE A 224 4.25 -11.73 6.99
CA ILE A 224 5.54 -12.18 6.46
C ILE A 224 5.28 -13.07 5.25
N PHE A 225 6.00 -12.80 4.17
CA PHE A 225 6.05 -13.66 2.99
C PHE A 225 7.48 -14.11 2.75
N THR A 226 7.71 -15.41 2.67
CA THR A 226 9.04 -15.99 2.47
C THR A 226 9.07 -16.77 1.17
N CYS A 227 10.08 -16.53 0.35
CA CYS A 227 10.34 -17.26 -0.88
C CYS A 227 11.85 -17.38 -1.06
N GLU A 228 12.36 -18.62 -1.14
CA GLU A 228 13.80 -18.90 -1.19
C GLU A 228 14.55 -18.17 -0.06
N ASN A 229 15.57 -17.36 -0.41
CA ASN A 229 16.43 -16.64 0.53
C ASN A 229 15.91 -15.24 0.87
N TYR A 230 14.67 -14.92 0.51
CA TYR A 230 14.10 -13.59 0.72
C TYR A 230 12.84 -13.64 1.57
N GLN A 231 12.73 -12.66 2.45
CA GLN A 231 11.58 -12.45 3.30
C GLN A 231 11.06 -11.03 3.13
N THR A 232 9.78 -10.91 2.79
CA THR A 232 9.08 -9.62 2.71
C THR A 232 8.20 -9.44 3.93
N LYS A 233 8.26 -8.26 4.54
CA LYS A 233 7.48 -7.89 5.73
C LYS A 233 6.52 -6.77 5.40
N PHE A 234 5.27 -6.96 5.75
CA PHE A 234 4.19 -5.98 5.63
C PHE A 234 3.83 -5.50 7.03
N ASN A 235 4.14 -4.25 7.34
CA ASN A 235 3.91 -3.65 8.64
C ASN A 235 2.97 -2.44 8.52
N PHE A 236 1.86 -2.46 9.24
CA PHE A 236 0.98 -1.30 9.34
C PHE A 236 1.41 -0.36 10.46
N ILE A 237 1.33 0.94 10.17
CA ILE A 237 1.54 2.02 11.13
C ILE A 237 0.33 2.95 11.05
N PRO A 238 -0.51 3.03 12.09
CA PRO A 238 -1.66 3.94 12.09
C PRO A 238 -1.21 5.40 12.05
N ASN A 239 -1.91 6.21 11.26
CA ASN A 239 -1.70 7.66 11.26
C ASN A 239 -2.51 8.26 12.41
N HIS A 240 -1.81 8.85 13.38
CA HIS A 240 -2.44 9.59 14.47
C HIS A 240 -2.50 11.07 14.07
N PRO A 241 -3.68 11.64 13.79
CA PRO A 241 -3.79 13.08 13.54
C PRO A 241 -3.39 13.82 14.83
N TYR A 242 -2.37 14.68 14.73
CA TYR A 242 -2.03 15.56 15.84
C TYR A 242 -3.18 16.53 16.08
N ALA A 243 -3.63 16.64 17.34
CA ALA A 243 -4.56 17.68 17.73
C ALA A 243 -3.85 19.04 17.67
N ILE A 244 -4.30 19.93 16.79
CA ILE A 244 -3.79 21.31 16.74
C ILE A 244 -4.46 22.08 17.87
N TYR A 245 -3.69 22.36 18.93
CA TYR A 245 -4.16 23.23 19.99
C TYR A 245 -3.94 24.70 19.61
N ILE A 246 -5.02 25.40 19.30
CA ILE A 246 -4.97 26.84 19.04
C ILE A 246 -4.84 27.55 20.38
N ARG A 247 -3.80 28.39 20.53
CA ARG A 247 -3.67 29.24 21.73
C ARG A 247 -4.86 30.21 21.77
N SER A 248 -5.45 30.37 22.96
CA SER A 248 -6.64 31.21 23.18
C SER A 248 -6.42 32.72 22.96
N SER A 249 -5.16 33.17 22.81
CA SER A 249 -4.84 34.55 22.43
C SER A 249 -3.56 34.59 21.59
N MET A 250 -3.66 35.13 20.37
CA MET A 250 -2.49 35.65 19.64
C MET A 250 -2.30 37.11 20.05
N LEU A 251 -1.22 37.42 20.77
CA LEU A 251 -0.71 38.79 20.84
C LEU A 251 -0.01 39.04 19.50
N PHE A 252 -0.72 39.63 18.56
CA PHE A 252 -0.08 40.20 17.38
C PHE A 252 0.67 41.47 17.80
N PRO A 253 1.95 41.64 17.42
CA PRO A 253 2.69 42.88 17.60
C PRO A 253 2.19 44.00 16.67
#